data_AF-A0AAP2S4M3-F1
#
_entry.id   AF-A0AAP2S4M3-F1
#
_cell.length_a   1.000
_cell.length_b   1.000
_cell.length_c   1.000
_cell.angle_alpha   90.00
_cell.angle_beta   90.00
_cell.angle_gamma   90.00
#
_symmetry.space_group_name_H-M   'P 1'
#
loop_
_entity.id
_entity.type
_entity.pdbx_description
1 polymer ?
#
loop_
_entity_poly.entity_id
_entity_poly.type
_entity_poly.pdbx_seq_one_letter_code
_entity_poly.pdbx_strand_id
1 'polypeptide(L)'
;MASLRSGRLRVFYPWPGPMIRIDSIWLATQPMDMRAGTDTALARVVAVFGAAKPHCAYLFANRRANRIKVLVHDGVGIWLAARRLNQGKFHWPGIHLGAEVELDPEQLQALVLGLPWLRVGAGGAITLL
;
A
#
# COMPACT_ATOMS: atom_id res chain seq x y z
N MET A 1 31.95 35.97 7.06
CA MET A 1 32.68 34.92 7.80
C MET A 1 31.70 34.26 8.76
N ALA A 2 31.55 32.94 8.68
CA ALA A 2 30.41 32.16 9.17
C ALA A 2 30.42 31.91 10.69
N SER A 3 29.22 31.71 11.26
CA SER A 3 29.01 30.67 12.29
C SER A 3 27.50 30.38 12.46
N LEU A 4 26.94 29.62 11.52
CA LEU A 4 25.69 28.87 11.75
C LEU A 4 26.08 27.58 12.48
N ARG A 5 25.78 27.49 13.78
CA ARG A 5 25.93 26.24 14.54
C ARG A 5 24.74 25.35 14.22
N SER A 6 25.01 24.21 13.57
CA SER A 6 24.03 23.20 13.21
C SER A 6 23.45 22.52 14.45
N GLY A 7 22.29 22.98 14.91
CA GLY A 7 21.43 22.22 15.82
C GLY A 7 20.70 21.14 15.03
N ARG A 8 21.17 19.90 15.10
CA ARG A 8 20.47 18.72 14.59
C ARG A 8 19.14 18.60 15.33
N LEU A 9 18.03 18.96 14.69
CA LEU A 9 16.68 18.73 15.20
C LEU A 9 16.50 17.23 15.44
N ARG A 10 16.63 16.79 16.69
CA ARG A 10 16.19 15.47 17.12
C ARG A 10 14.67 15.52 17.25
N VAL A 11 13.97 15.04 16.24
CA VAL A 11 12.53 14.80 16.36
C VAL A 11 12.36 13.69 17.40
N PHE A 12 11.94 14.08 18.61
CA PHE A 12 11.60 13.15 19.67
C PHE A 12 10.21 12.59 19.34
N TYR A 13 10.11 11.32 18.95
CA TYR A 13 8.83 10.63 18.85
C TYR A 13 8.58 9.92 20.19
N PRO A 14 7.76 10.47 21.10
CA PRO A 14 7.54 9.91 22.44
C PRO A 14 6.68 8.62 22.45
N TRP A 15 6.45 8.00 21.29
CA TRP A 15 5.62 6.81 21.15
C TRP A 15 6.51 5.57 20.95
N PRO A 16 6.19 4.42 21.59
CA PRO A 16 7.02 3.21 21.59
C PRO A 16 7.17 2.51 20.23
N GLY A 17 6.68 3.12 19.15
CA GLY A 17 6.78 2.59 17.78
C GLY A 17 5.95 3.42 16.79
N PRO A 18 5.97 3.07 15.50
CA PRO A 18 5.09 3.67 14.51
C PRO A 18 3.62 3.41 14.89
N MET A 19 2.81 4.46 14.84
CA MET A 19 1.37 4.41 15.18
C MET A 19 0.59 3.40 14.31
N ILE A 20 1.09 3.09 13.10
CA ILE A 20 0.57 2.03 12.22
C ILE A 20 1.75 1.23 11.71
N ARG A 21 1.86 -0.04 12.12
CA ARG A 21 2.88 -0.98 11.65
C ARG A 21 2.33 -1.81 10.50
N ILE A 22 3.10 -1.95 9.42
CA ILE A 22 2.79 -2.76 8.25
C ILE A 22 4.01 -3.63 7.94
N ASP A 23 3.84 -4.94 8.03
CA ASP A 23 4.86 -5.96 7.74
C ASP A 23 4.70 -6.55 6.33
N SER A 24 3.45 -6.66 5.84
CA SER A 24 3.15 -7.19 4.49
C SER A 24 2.12 -6.34 3.76
N ILE A 25 2.25 -6.27 2.45
CA ILE A 25 1.42 -5.44 1.58
C ILE A 25 0.87 -6.31 0.46
N TRP A 26 -0.44 -6.33 0.32
CA TRP A 26 -1.15 -7.15 -0.63
C TRP A 26 -2.03 -6.30 -1.53
N LEU A 27 -2.11 -6.66 -2.79
CA LEU A 27 -2.90 -5.96 -3.79
C LEU A 27 -3.88 -6.91 -4.45
N ALA A 28 -5.15 -6.53 -4.53
CA ALA A 28 -6.17 -7.27 -5.27
C ALA A 28 -6.21 -6.79 -6.74
N THR A 29 -6.15 -7.71 -7.70
CA THR A 29 -6.16 -7.36 -9.13
C THR A 29 -7.55 -6.95 -9.63
N GLN A 30 -8.61 -7.48 -9.01
CA GLN A 30 -9.98 -7.10 -9.32
C GLN A 30 -10.39 -5.74 -8.72
N PRO A 31 -11.18 -4.93 -9.45
CA PRO A 31 -11.58 -3.62 -8.98
C PRO A 31 -12.60 -3.69 -7.84
N MET A 32 -12.57 -2.67 -6.97
CA MET A 32 -13.53 -2.43 -5.90
C MET A 32 -14.38 -1.18 -6.19
N ASP A 33 -15.64 -1.17 -5.72
CA ASP A 33 -16.43 0.06 -5.65
C ASP A 33 -15.86 0.98 -4.56
N MET A 34 -15.49 2.20 -4.93
CA MET A 34 -14.93 3.18 -4.00
C MET A 34 -15.94 3.73 -3.00
N ARG A 35 -17.23 3.41 -3.15
CA ARG A 35 -18.28 3.70 -2.15
C ARG A 35 -18.25 2.73 -0.97
N ALA A 36 -17.59 1.58 -1.08
CA ALA A 36 -17.52 0.55 -0.04
C ALA A 36 -16.92 1.10 1.27
N GLY A 37 -17.65 1.03 2.38
CA GLY A 37 -17.14 1.41 3.71
C GLY A 37 -16.14 0.40 4.27
N THR A 38 -15.73 0.57 5.52
CA THR A 38 -14.77 -0.31 6.22
C THR A 38 -15.22 -1.77 6.22
N ASP A 39 -16.47 -2.05 6.60
CA ASP A 39 -16.97 -3.43 6.69
C ASP A 39 -17.03 -4.12 5.33
N THR A 40 -17.46 -3.40 4.28
CA THR A 40 -17.49 -3.93 2.91
C THR A 40 -16.07 -4.17 2.38
N ALA A 41 -15.13 -3.27 2.69
CA ALA A 41 -13.73 -3.46 2.34
C ALA A 41 -13.12 -4.65 3.08
N LEU A 42 -13.43 -4.83 4.36
CA LEU A 42 -13.01 -5.98 5.17
C LEU A 42 -13.58 -7.29 4.62
N ALA A 43 -14.88 -7.32 4.31
CA ALA A 43 -15.51 -8.48 3.69
C ALA A 43 -14.83 -8.83 2.35
N ARG A 44 -14.43 -7.81 1.58
CA ARG A 44 -13.67 -8.03 0.34
C ARG A 44 -12.25 -8.55 0.62
N VAL A 45 -11.59 -8.09 1.69
CA VAL A 45 -10.30 -8.64 2.11
C VAL A 45 -10.42 -10.13 2.43
N VAL A 46 -11.41 -10.50 3.25
CA VAL A 46 -11.66 -11.91 3.59
C VAL A 46 -11.97 -12.74 2.34
N ALA A 47 -12.76 -12.21 1.41
CA ALA A 47 -13.14 -12.92 0.19
C ALA A 47 -11.96 -13.14 -0.79
N VAL A 48 -10.97 -12.25 -0.81
CA VAL A 48 -9.83 -12.34 -1.74
C VAL A 48 -8.62 -13.01 -1.09
N PHE A 49 -8.24 -12.56 0.11
CA PHE A 49 -7.00 -12.95 0.80
C PHE A 49 -7.22 -13.96 1.94
N GLY A 50 -8.46 -14.43 2.13
CA GLY A 50 -8.87 -15.38 3.17
C GLY A 50 -9.03 -14.79 4.57
N ALA A 51 -8.21 -13.80 4.95
CA ALA A 51 -8.32 -13.10 6.24
C ALA A 51 -7.62 -11.74 6.21
N ALA A 52 -8.07 -10.82 7.08
CA ALA A 52 -7.31 -9.61 7.41
C ALA A 52 -6.33 -9.94 8.55
N LYS A 53 -5.04 -10.11 8.23
CA LYS A 53 -4.00 -10.47 9.19
C LYS A 53 -3.42 -9.23 9.88
N PRO A 54 -2.98 -9.33 11.15
CA PRO A 54 -2.23 -8.26 11.82
C PRO A 54 -1.08 -7.71 10.99
N HIS A 55 -0.86 -6.40 11.08
CA HIS A 55 0.18 -5.66 10.38
C HIS A 55 0.18 -5.83 8.85
N CYS A 56 -0.98 -6.08 8.24
CA CYS A 56 -1.11 -6.21 6.79
C CYS A 56 -1.88 -5.04 6.19
N ALA A 57 -1.45 -4.59 5.01
CA ALA A 57 -2.15 -3.62 4.18
C ALA A 57 -2.71 -4.30 2.92
N TYR A 58 -3.98 -4.03 2.60
CA TYR A 58 -4.70 -4.58 1.46
C TYR A 58 -5.17 -3.47 0.53
N LEU A 59 -4.64 -3.47 -0.69
CA LEU A 59 -4.85 -2.43 -1.67
C LEU A 59 -5.88 -2.86 -2.71
N PHE A 60 -6.79 -1.95 -3.01
CA PHE A 60 -7.81 -2.10 -4.04
C PHE A 60 -7.84 -0.85 -4.91
N ALA A 61 -7.99 -1.01 -6.22
CA ALA A 61 -8.26 0.10 -7.13
C ALA A 61 -9.70 0.08 -7.59
N ASN A 62 -10.19 1.24 -8.05
CA ASN A 62 -11.39 1.26 -8.85
C ASN A 62 -11.12 0.79 -10.29
N ARG A 63 -12.18 0.51 -11.06
CA ARG A 63 -12.06 0.04 -12.46
C ARG A 63 -11.23 0.98 -13.36
N ARG A 64 -11.16 2.28 -13.06
CA ARG A 64 -10.38 3.26 -13.82
C ARG A 64 -8.94 3.45 -13.31
N ALA A 65 -8.56 2.74 -12.24
CA ALA A 65 -7.29 2.87 -11.53
C ALA A 65 -6.90 4.32 -11.21
N ASN A 66 -7.86 5.20 -10.91
CA ASN A 66 -7.59 6.59 -10.54
C ASN A 66 -7.83 6.88 -9.05
N ARG A 67 -8.30 5.88 -8.32
CA ARG A 67 -8.46 5.88 -6.87
C ARG A 67 -8.06 4.52 -6.34
N ILE A 68 -7.40 4.52 -5.19
CA ILE A 68 -7.14 3.31 -4.41
C ILE A 68 -7.75 3.43 -3.02
N LYS A 69 -8.17 2.30 -2.48
CA LYS A 69 -8.43 2.11 -1.06
C LYS A 69 -7.36 1.19 -0.48
N VAL A 70 -6.97 1.47 0.75
CA VAL A 70 -6.02 0.67 1.52
C VAL A 70 -6.67 0.34 2.85
N LEU A 71 -6.99 -0.93 3.05
CA LEU A 71 -7.42 -1.44 4.35
C LEU A 71 -6.17 -1.91 5.09
N VAL A 72 -5.92 -1.38 6.29
CA VAL A 72 -4.79 -1.78 7.12
C VAL A 72 -5.31 -2.38 8.41
N HIS A 73 -4.87 -3.58 8.76
CA HIS A 73 -5.03 -4.10 10.11
C HIS A 73 -3.74 -3.79 10.88
N ASP A 74 -3.79 -2.90 11.86
CA ASP A 74 -2.58 -2.40 12.55
C ASP A 74 -2.07 -3.31 13.67
N GLY A 75 -2.81 -4.38 13.97
CA GLY A 75 -2.55 -5.36 15.02
C GLY A 75 -3.65 -5.41 16.07
N VAL A 76 -4.42 -4.32 16.21
CA VAL A 76 -5.52 -4.18 17.17
C VAL A 76 -6.83 -3.81 16.47
N GLY A 77 -6.76 -2.92 15.48
CA GLY A 77 -7.90 -2.40 14.76
C GLY A 77 -7.65 -2.28 13.26
N ILE A 78 -8.63 -1.67 12.59
CA ILE A 78 -8.65 -1.51 11.14
C ILE A 78 -8.71 -0.03 10.78
N TRP A 79 -7.87 0.34 9.82
CA TRP A 79 -7.89 1.62 9.14
C TRP A 79 -8.35 1.44 7.71
N LEU A 80 -9.10 2.39 7.18
CA LEU A 80 -9.42 2.47 5.75
C LEU A 80 -8.97 3.82 5.21
N ALA A 81 -7.89 3.81 4.44
CA ALA A 81 -7.40 4.99 3.75
C ALA A 81 -7.88 5.01 2.30
N ALA A 82 -8.14 6.21 1.77
CA ALA A 82 -8.38 6.43 0.36
C ALA A 82 -7.30 7.34 -0.21
N ARG A 83 -6.79 7.02 -1.40
CA ARG A 83 -5.79 7.84 -2.10
C ARG A 83 -6.21 8.07 -3.54
N ARG A 84 -5.98 9.30 -4.01
CA ARG A 84 -6.13 9.73 -5.39
C ARG A 84 -4.90 10.57 -5.75
N LEU A 85 -4.40 10.39 -6.97
CA LEU A 85 -3.35 11.26 -7.50
C LEU A 85 -3.96 12.58 -7.96
N ASN A 86 -3.20 13.68 -7.78
CA ASN A 86 -3.60 14.99 -8.29
C ASN A 86 -3.83 14.95 -9.81
N GLN A 87 -2.97 14.23 -10.53
CA GLN A 87 -3.08 13.96 -11.96
C GLN A 87 -2.67 12.51 -12.25
N GLY A 88 -3.19 11.94 -13.34
CA GLY A 88 -2.85 10.59 -13.79
C GLY A 88 -3.66 9.46 -13.13
N LYS A 89 -3.08 8.26 -13.18
CA LYS A 89 -3.68 6.98 -12.73
C LYS A 89 -2.60 6.11 -12.10
N PHE A 90 -3.02 5.16 -11.29
CA PHE A 90 -2.17 4.09 -10.77
C PHE A 90 -1.94 3.03 -11.84
N HIS A 91 -0.72 2.50 -11.92
CA HIS A 91 -0.43 1.33 -12.74
C HIS A 91 -0.96 0.08 -12.02
N TRP A 92 -2.19 -0.32 -12.31
CA TRP A 92 -2.81 -1.49 -11.68
C TRP A 92 -2.56 -2.76 -12.49
N PRO A 93 -2.20 -3.89 -11.86
CA PRO A 93 -1.99 -5.15 -12.56
C PRO A 93 -3.32 -5.70 -13.09
N GLY A 94 -3.26 -6.36 -14.24
CA GLY A 94 -4.40 -7.10 -14.78
C GLY A 94 -4.57 -8.46 -14.09
N ILE A 95 -5.71 -9.09 -14.33
CA ILE A 95 -6.06 -10.42 -13.78
C ILE A 95 -5.09 -11.55 -14.17
N HIS A 96 -4.24 -11.34 -15.18
CA HIS A 96 -3.25 -12.33 -15.63
C HIS A 96 -2.13 -12.55 -14.62
N LEU A 97 -1.93 -11.64 -13.65
CA LEU A 97 -0.98 -11.80 -12.55
C LEU A 97 -1.58 -12.54 -11.34
N GLY A 98 -2.79 -13.09 -11.47
CA GLY A 98 -3.51 -13.76 -10.38
C GLY A 98 -4.59 -12.87 -9.75
N ALA A 99 -5.26 -13.38 -8.72
CA ALA A 99 -6.29 -12.64 -7.98
C ALA A 99 -5.68 -11.61 -7.01
N GLU A 100 -4.47 -11.90 -6.52
CA GLU A 100 -3.73 -11.11 -5.54
C GLU A 100 -2.24 -11.09 -5.87
N VAL A 101 -1.55 -10.03 -5.45
CA VAL A 101 -0.11 -9.85 -5.62
C VAL A 101 0.45 -9.27 -4.31
N GLU A 102 1.51 -9.88 -3.77
CA GLU A 102 2.29 -9.29 -2.68
C GLU A 102 3.21 -8.21 -3.24
N LEU A 103 3.30 -7.08 -2.55
CA LEU A 103 4.19 -5.98 -2.91
C LEU A 103 5.32 -5.85 -1.90
N ASP A 104 6.52 -5.64 -2.40
CA ASP A 104 7.61 -5.14 -1.57
C ASP A 104 7.48 -3.62 -1.31
N PRO A 105 8.25 -3.06 -0.36
CA PRO A 105 8.17 -1.64 -0.02
C PRO A 105 8.50 -0.69 -1.19
N GLU A 106 9.42 -1.06 -2.08
CA GLU A 106 9.81 -0.23 -3.22
C GLU A 106 8.70 -0.21 -4.27
N GLN A 107 8.07 -1.36 -4.52
CA GLN A 107 6.91 -1.51 -5.38
C GLN A 107 5.73 -0.68 -4.87
N LEU A 108 5.46 -0.72 -3.56
CA LEU A 108 4.44 0.14 -2.96
C LEU A 108 4.79 1.63 -3.17
N GLN A 109 6.04 2.02 -2.92
CA GLN A 109 6.47 3.41 -3.06
C GLN A 109 6.30 3.92 -4.50
N ALA A 110 6.70 3.13 -5.50
CA ALA A 110 6.46 3.45 -6.91
C ALA A 110 4.95 3.53 -7.23
N LEU A 111 4.16 2.53 -6.77
CA LEU A 111 2.72 2.49 -7.00
C LEU A 111 2.02 3.73 -6.43
N VAL A 112 2.29 4.13 -5.19
CA VAL A 112 1.58 5.26 -4.56
C VAL A 112 1.93 6.61 -5.20
N LEU A 113 3.04 6.69 -5.92
CA LEU A 113 3.41 7.84 -6.76
C LEU A 113 2.79 7.79 -8.16
N GLY A 114 2.15 6.68 -8.53
CA GLY A 114 1.59 6.47 -9.86
C GLY A 114 2.64 6.06 -10.90
N LEU A 115 3.78 5.51 -10.47
CA LEU A 115 4.82 5.01 -11.36
C LEU A 115 4.61 3.52 -11.70
N PRO A 116 5.14 3.02 -12.83
CA PRO A 116 5.23 1.59 -13.08
C PRO A 116 6.07 0.91 -12.00
N TRP A 117 5.50 -0.08 -11.32
CA TRP A 117 6.13 -0.71 -10.14
C TRP A 117 6.53 -2.18 -10.36
N LEU A 118 5.93 -2.86 -11.34
CA LEU A 118 6.06 -4.33 -11.52
C LEU A 118 7.51 -4.82 -11.71
N ARG A 119 8.42 -3.94 -12.14
CA ARG A 119 9.85 -4.23 -12.39
C ARG A 119 10.79 -3.57 -11.37
N VAL A 120 10.24 -2.95 -10.34
CA VAL A 120 10.99 -2.32 -9.25
C VAL A 120 11.13 -3.32 -8.10
N GLY A 121 12.15 -3.14 -7.26
CA GLY A 121 12.42 -4.02 -6.11
C GLY A 121 12.79 -5.43 -6.55
N ALA A 122 12.23 -6.42 -5.87
CA ALA A 122 12.50 -7.83 -6.14
C ALA A 122 12.13 -8.25 -7.58
N GLY A 123 11.15 -7.58 -8.20
CA GLY A 123 10.72 -7.84 -9.58
C GLY A 123 11.70 -7.40 -10.67
N GLY A 124 12.75 -6.66 -10.30
CA GLY A 124 13.84 -6.24 -11.20
C GLY A 124 15.07 -7.14 -11.16
N ALA A 125 15.10 -8.15 -10.30
CA ALA A 125 16.25 -9.05 -10.17
C ALA A 125 16.46 -9.89 -11.44
N ILE A 126 17.70 -9.96 -11.91
CA ILE A 126 18.12 -10.86 -12.99
C ILE A 126 18.55 -12.18 -12.34
N THR A 127 17.79 -13.25 -12.60
CA THR A 127 18.08 -14.60 -12.09
C THR A 127 18.51 -15.50 -13.24
N LEU A 128 19.59 -16.27 -13.03
CA LEU A 128 19.96 -17.36 -13.94
C LEU A 128 19.07 -18.57 -13.60
N LEU A 129 18.35 -19.08 -14.60
CA LEU A 129 17.54 -20.31 -14.50
C LEU A 129 18.43 -21.54 -14.36
#